data_AF-A0A0Z8ESK1-F1
#
_entry.id   AF-A0A0Z8ESK1-F1
#
_cell.length_a   1.000
_cell.length_b   1.000
_cell.length_c   1.000
_cell.angle_alpha   90.00
_cell.angle_beta   90.00
_cell.angle_gamma   90.00
#
_symmetry.space_group_name_H-M   'P 1'
#
loop_
_entity.id
_entity.type
_entity.pdbx_description
1 polymer ?
#
loop_
_entity_poly.entity_id
_entity_poly.type
_entity_poly.pdbx_seq_one_letter_code
_entity_poly.pdbx_strand_id
1 'polypeptide(L)'
;MEQQQSQTVEFSQSWQQEETSQETGYHYTGWDLAKEYLMTFLGWIWTAVVFLIATPVFLVMWCINFIKTLLGMVIFWILGKGAVVVVTMLALAAAEYLNILKEETIASIFESVSGFLFGSTGNEMEILFPHGQIELWLILILSLILATVATIPRSSRY
;
A
#
# COMPACT_ATOMS: atom_id res chain seq x y z
N MET A 1 -78.36 -18.28 21.65
CA MET A 1 -78.60 -16.85 21.36
C MET A 1 -77.93 -16.05 22.46
N GLU A 2 -77.41 -14.88 22.10
CA GLU A 2 -76.72 -13.90 22.96
C GLU A 2 -75.24 -14.21 23.23
N GLN A 3 -74.30 -13.27 23.11
CA GLN A 3 -74.15 -12.06 22.31
C GLN A 3 -72.65 -11.76 22.42
N GLN A 4 -71.91 -11.81 21.31
CA GLN A 4 -70.57 -11.23 21.22
C GLN A 4 -70.75 -9.71 21.20
N GLN A 5 -70.34 -9.01 22.25
CA GLN A 5 -70.18 -7.56 22.20
C GLN A 5 -68.90 -7.10 22.90
N SER A 6 -67.97 -6.67 22.05
CA SER A 6 -67.24 -5.41 22.17
C SER A 6 -66.30 -5.23 23.38
N GLN A 7 -65.15 -5.89 23.34
CA GLN A 7 -63.97 -5.53 24.14
C GLN A 7 -62.78 -5.05 23.28
N THR A 8 -63.03 -4.65 22.04
CA THR A 8 -61.97 -4.33 21.06
C THR A 8 -61.80 -2.84 20.78
N VAL A 9 -62.46 -1.93 21.50
CA VAL A 9 -62.45 -0.49 21.16
C VAL A 9 -61.59 0.38 22.09
N GLU A 10 -61.12 -0.12 23.24
CA GLU A 10 -60.25 0.69 24.12
C GLU A 10 -58.74 0.48 23.89
N PHE A 11 -58.32 -0.65 23.30
CA PHE A 11 -56.89 -0.94 23.12
C PHE A 11 -56.23 -0.16 21.96
N SER A 12 -57.01 0.45 21.06
CA SER A 12 -56.45 1.24 19.95
C SER A 12 -56.21 2.72 20.29
N GLN A 13 -56.80 3.24 21.38
CA GLN A 13 -56.64 4.65 21.75
C GLN A 13 -55.37 4.91 22.57
N SER A 14 -54.84 3.92 23.30
CA SER A 14 -53.59 4.07 24.05
C SER A 14 -52.35 4.22 23.15
N TRP A 15 -52.36 3.61 21.96
CA TRP A 15 -51.26 3.73 21.00
C TRP A 15 -51.30 5.01 20.16
N GLN A 16 -52.45 5.70 20.08
CA GLN A 16 -52.59 6.94 19.31
C GLN A 16 -52.35 8.21 20.15
N GLN A 17 -52.36 8.09 21.48
CA GLN A 17 -52.18 9.23 22.38
C GLN A 17 -50.71 9.42 22.81
N GLU A 18 -49.85 8.43 22.60
CA GLU A 18 -48.41 8.53 22.91
C GLU A 18 -47.60 9.11 21.74
N GLU A 19 -48.15 9.13 20.51
CA GLU A 19 -47.52 9.78 19.35
C GLU A 19 -47.70 11.31 19.32
N THR A 20 -48.57 11.88 20.18
CA THR A 20 -48.93 13.32 20.15
C THR A 20 -48.38 14.16 21.31
N SER A 21 -47.38 13.68 22.06
CA SER A 21 -46.80 14.46 23.18
C SER A 21 -45.28 14.38 23.33
N GLN A 22 -44.57 14.15 22.23
CA GLN A 22 -43.18 14.61 22.10
C GLN A 22 -43.00 15.51 20.87
N GLU A 23 -43.87 16.51 20.73
CA GLU A 23 -43.40 17.79 20.19
C GLU A 23 -42.44 18.39 21.22
N THR A 24 -41.19 17.91 21.26
CA THR A 24 -40.10 18.81 21.63
C THR A 24 -40.07 19.84 20.52
N GLY A 25 -40.76 20.96 20.76
CA GLY A 25 -40.79 22.12 19.88
C GLY A 25 -39.37 22.67 19.72
N TYR A 26 -38.61 22.08 18.82
CA TYR A 26 -37.60 22.81 18.09
C TYR A 26 -38.38 23.72 17.17
N HIS A 27 -38.54 24.98 17.58
CA HIS A 27 -38.79 26.04 16.62
C HIS A 27 -37.60 26.03 15.66
N TYR A 28 -37.69 25.23 14.59
CA TYR A 28 -36.77 25.32 13.48
C TYR A 28 -37.11 26.61 12.75
N THR A 29 -36.55 27.69 13.24
CA THR A 29 -36.49 28.94 12.49
C THR A 29 -35.72 28.64 11.20
N GLY A 30 -36.10 29.20 10.05
CA GLY A 30 -35.32 29.02 8.80
C GLY A 30 -33.83 29.38 8.97
N TRP A 31 -33.53 30.19 9.98
CA TRP A 31 -32.20 30.49 10.47
C TRP A 31 -31.45 29.28 11.07
N ASP A 32 -32.10 28.39 11.81
CA ASP A 32 -31.45 27.23 12.45
C ASP A 32 -31.13 26.13 11.43
N LEU A 33 -32.04 25.91 10.47
CA LEU A 33 -31.73 25.11 9.28
C LEU A 33 -30.56 25.70 8.49
N ALA A 34 -30.59 27.02 8.23
CA ALA A 34 -29.49 27.69 7.52
C ALA A 34 -28.15 27.56 8.26
N LYS A 35 -28.13 27.65 9.60
CA LYS A 35 -26.92 27.41 10.43
C LYS A 35 -26.39 25.99 10.27
N GLU A 36 -27.26 24.99 10.27
CA GLU A 36 -26.87 23.58 10.15
C GLU A 36 -26.22 23.28 8.79
N TYR A 37 -26.83 23.78 7.69
CA TYR A 37 -26.23 23.70 6.36
C TYR A 37 -24.92 24.46 6.27
N LEU A 38 -24.85 25.65 6.87
CA LEU A 38 -23.66 26.51 6.84
C LEU A 38 -22.52 25.88 7.66
N MET A 39 -22.79 25.28 8.82
CA MET A 39 -21.81 24.54 9.62
C MET A 39 -21.31 23.29 8.90
N THR A 40 -22.19 22.54 8.23
CA THR A 40 -21.81 21.37 7.43
C THR A 40 -20.93 21.77 6.24
N PHE A 41 -21.31 22.84 5.54
CA PHE A 41 -20.56 23.40 4.42
C PHE A 41 -19.18 23.92 4.86
N LEU A 42 -19.10 24.64 5.98
CA LEU A 42 -17.83 25.07 6.58
C LEU A 42 -16.95 23.90 7.02
N GLY A 43 -17.53 22.85 7.59
CA GLY A 43 -16.80 21.61 7.92
C GLY A 43 -16.21 20.94 6.69
N TRP A 44 -16.95 20.91 5.58
CA TRP A 44 -16.48 20.38 4.29
C TRP A 44 -15.39 21.25 3.68
N ILE A 45 -15.55 22.58 3.68
CA ILE A 45 -14.51 23.53 3.26
C ILE A 45 -13.25 23.37 4.11
N TRP A 46 -13.39 23.25 5.43
CA TRP A 46 -12.25 23.12 6.33
C TRP A 46 -11.49 21.82 6.07
N THR A 47 -12.22 20.71 5.89
CA THR A 47 -11.63 19.42 5.51
C THR A 47 -10.88 19.53 4.17
N ALA A 48 -11.46 20.21 3.18
CA ALA A 48 -10.81 20.43 1.89
C ALA A 48 -9.54 21.30 2.02
N VAL A 49 -9.55 22.34 2.86
CA VAL A 49 -8.38 23.19 3.13
C VAL A 49 -7.28 22.40 3.83
N VAL A 50 -7.61 21.60 4.84
CA VAL A 50 -6.65 20.73 5.52
C VAL A 50 -6.08 19.69 4.55
N PHE A 51 -6.92 19.09 3.70
CA PHE A 51 -6.48 18.14 2.68
C PHE A 51 -5.56 18.79 1.63
N LEU A 52 -5.88 20.00 1.19
CA LEU A 52 -5.08 20.77 0.23
C LEU A 52 -3.68 21.07 0.77
N ILE A 53 -3.54 21.32 2.07
CA ILE A 53 -2.25 21.57 2.73
C ILE A 53 -1.54 20.25 3.08
N ALA A 54 -2.27 19.22 3.49
CA ALA A 54 -1.70 17.94 3.89
C ALA A 54 -1.17 17.13 2.69
N THR A 55 -1.83 17.20 1.53
CA THR A 55 -1.44 16.47 0.32
C THR A 55 -0.01 16.78 -0.14
N PRO A 56 0.45 18.04 -0.28
CA PRO A 56 1.83 18.32 -0.69
C PRO A 56 2.84 17.86 0.37
N VAL A 57 2.51 17.95 1.66
CA VAL A 57 3.39 17.46 2.74
C VAL A 57 3.54 15.94 2.68
N PHE A 58 2.43 15.22 2.48
CA PHE A 58 2.42 13.77 2.32
C PHE A 58 3.21 13.33 1.08
N LEU A 59 3.05 14.05 -0.04
CA LEU A 59 3.79 13.80 -1.27
C LEU A 59 5.31 13.97 -1.07
N VAL A 60 5.74 15.00 -0.34
CA VAL A 60 7.16 15.21 -0.04
C VAL A 60 7.71 14.07 0.82
N MET A 61 6.99 13.65 1.87
CA MET A 61 7.40 12.54 2.72
C MET A 61 7.48 11.22 1.93
N TRP A 62 6.52 11.00 1.04
CA TRP A 62 6.51 9.86 0.12
C TRP A 62 7.71 9.88 -0.83
N CYS A 63 8.02 11.03 -1.45
CA CYS A 63 9.16 11.19 -2.36
C CYS A 63 10.50 10.89 -1.66
N ILE A 64 10.69 11.34 -0.41
CA ILE A 64 11.90 11.06 0.36
C ILE A 64 12.03 9.56 0.62
N ASN A 65 10.93 8.91 1.03
CA ASN A 65 10.91 7.47 1.23
C ASN A 65 11.16 6.71 -0.08
N PHE A 66 10.61 7.19 -1.20
CA PHE A 66 10.83 6.62 -2.53
C PHE A 66 12.28 6.71 -2.98
N ILE A 67 12.94 7.86 -2.83
CA ILE A 67 14.37 7.99 -3.14
C ILE A 67 15.19 7.03 -2.28
N LYS A 68 14.87 6.93 -0.99
CA LYS A 68 15.57 6.03 -0.06
C LYS A 68 15.40 4.56 -0.44
N THR A 69 14.19 4.12 -0.79
CA THR A 69 13.94 2.74 -1.22
C THR A 69 14.54 2.47 -2.59
N LEU A 70 14.49 3.43 -3.51
CA LEU A 70 15.12 3.32 -4.84
C LEU A 70 16.62 3.11 -4.73
N LEU A 71 17.33 3.93 -3.96
CA LEU A 71 18.76 3.76 -3.71
C LEU A 71 19.07 2.43 -3.02
N GLY A 72 18.27 2.05 -2.02
CA GLY A 72 18.41 0.76 -1.35
C GLY A 72 18.25 -0.43 -2.30
N MET A 73 17.29 -0.35 -3.23
CA MET A 73 17.05 -1.38 -4.24
C MET A 73 18.20 -1.49 -5.23
N VAL A 74 18.77 -0.37 -5.69
CA VAL A 74 19.93 -0.38 -6.58
C VAL A 74 21.15 -0.99 -5.90
N ILE A 75 21.43 -0.61 -4.64
CA ILE A 75 22.52 -1.18 -3.86
C ILE A 75 22.31 -2.67 -3.63
N PHE A 76 21.10 -3.06 -3.24
CA PHE A 76 20.72 -4.46 -3.06
C PHE A 76 20.86 -5.27 -4.35
N TRP A 77 20.55 -4.69 -5.50
CA TRP A 77 20.73 -5.32 -6.81
C TRP A 77 22.21 -5.64 -7.10
N ILE A 78 23.08 -4.64 -6.93
CA ILE A 78 24.53 -4.79 -7.17
C ILE A 78 25.14 -5.80 -6.18
N LEU A 79 24.83 -5.65 -4.89
CA LEU A 79 25.31 -6.59 -3.86
C LEU A 79 24.74 -7.99 -4.06
N GLY A 80 23.49 -8.10 -4.52
CA GLY A 80 22.83 -9.36 -4.84
C GLY A 80 23.56 -10.12 -5.94
N LYS A 81 23.94 -9.45 -7.04
CA LYS A 81 24.75 -10.07 -8.10
C LYS A 81 26.09 -10.58 -7.55
N GLY A 82 26.79 -9.76 -6.77
CA GLY A 82 28.05 -10.15 -6.13
C GLY A 82 27.90 -11.37 -5.22
N ALA A 83 26.83 -11.40 -4.41
CA ALA A 83 26.53 -12.52 -3.53
C ALA A 83 26.28 -13.82 -4.32
N VAL A 84 25.52 -13.77 -5.42
CA VAL A 84 25.29 -14.93 -6.29
C VAL A 84 26.60 -15.45 -6.89
N VAL A 85 27.50 -14.56 -7.33
CA VAL A 85 28.82 -14.96 -7.84
C VAL A 85 29.62 -15.70 -6.77
N VAL A 86 29.70 -15.14 -5.56
CA VAL A 86 30.45 -15.76 -4.45
C VAL A 86 29.89 -17.14 -4.09
N VAL A 87 28.56 -17.26 -3.98
CA VAL A 87 27.91 -18.54 -3.67
C VAL A 87 28.15 -19.56 -4.79
N THR A 88 28.05 -19.13 -6.05
CA THR A 88 28.29 -20.01 -7.20
C THR A 88 29.74 -20.49 -7.22
N MET A 89 30.72 -19.60 -7.01
CA MET A 89 32.14 -19.96 -6.95
C MET A 89 32.43 -20.95 -5.83
N LEU A 90 31.83 -20.74 -4.65
CA LEU A 90 31.98 -21.66 -3.51
C LEU A 90 31.38 -23.04 -3.82
N ALA A 91 30.20 -23.09 -4.44
CA ALA A 91 29.55 -24.34 -4.82
C ALA A 91 30.36 -25.11 -5.88
N LEU A 92 30.89 -24.41 -6.88
CA LEU A 92 31.72 -25.01 -7.93
C LEU A 92 33.04 -25.53 -7.38
N ALA A 93 33.72 -24.76 -6.52
CA ALA A 93 34.95 -25.18 -5.86
C ALA A 93 34.73 -26.43 -4.98
N ALA A 94 33.60 -26.50 -4.27
CA ALA A 94 33.24 -27.69 -3.50
C ALA A 94 32.96 -28.91 -4.40
N ALA A 95 32.29 -28.71 -5.54
CA ALA A 95 32.01 -29.78 -6.49
C ALA A 95 33.29 -30.33 -7.15
N GLU A 96 34.27 -29.46 -7.42
CA GLU A 96 35.61 -29.83 -7.89
C GLU A 96 36.37 -30.64 -6.84
N TYR A 97 36.41 -30.15 -5.59
CA TYR A 97 37.09 -30.82 -4.48
C TYR A 97 36.53 -32.24 -4.21
N LEU A 98 35.22 -32.40 -4.34
CA LEU A 98 34.53 -33.69 -4.15
C LEU A 98 34.53 -34.56 -5.41
N ASN A 99 35.09 -34.07 -6.53
CA ASN A 99 35.17 -34.76 -7.82
C ASN A 99 33.79 -35.22 -8.34
N ILE A 100 32.74 -34.43 -8.04
CA ILE A 100 31.35 -34.72 -8.44
C ILE A 100 31.10 -34.30 -9.88
N LEU A 101 31.71 -33.19 -10.29
CA LEU A 101 31.54 -32.58 -11.61
C LEU A 101 32.88 -32.55 -12.34
N LYS A 102 32.83 -32.70 -13.67
CA LYS A 102 33.99 -32.51 -14.53
C LYS A 102 34.26 -31.01 -14.71
N GLU A 103 35.53 -30.68 -14.93
CA GLU A 103 36.01 -29.32 -15.18
C GLU A 103 35.26 -28.63 -16.33
N GLU A 104 34.97 -29.37 -17.42
CA GLU A 104 34.17 -28.89 -18.56
C GLU A 104 32.75 -28.46 -18.18
N THR A 105 32.13 -29.15 -17.22
CA THR A 105 30.79 -28.83 -16.72
C THR A 105 30.82 -27.63 -15.79
N ILE A 106 31.86 -27.52 -14.95
CA ILE A 106 32.07 -26.38 -14.04
C ILE A 106 32.24 -25.09 -14.84
N ALA A 107 33.07 -25.10 -15.89
CA ALA A 107 33.28 -23.95 -16.77
C ALA A 107 31.99 -23.53 -17.47
N SER A 108 31.21 -24.49 -18.00
CA SER A 108 29.93 -24.20 -18.66
C SER A 108 28.88 -23.63 -17.71
N ILE A 109 28.81 -24.12 -16.47
CA ILE A 109 27.91 -23.56 -15.44
C ILE A 109 28.33 -22.12 -15.11
N PHE A 110 29.63 -21.88 -14.92
CA PHE A 110 30.15 -20.54 -14.64
C PHE A 110 29.86 -19.57 -15.78
N GLU A 111 30.08 -19.98 -17.03
CA GLU A 111 29.76 -19.18 -18.22
C GLU A 111 28.26 -18.87 -18.30
N SER A 112 27.40 -19.85 -18.02
CA SER A 112 25.95 -19.68 -18.00
C SER A 112 25.49 -18.69 -16.92
N VAL A 113 26.01 -18.83 -15.69
CA VAL A 113 25.68 -17.95 -14.57
C VAL A 113 26.21 -16.53 -14.80
N SER A 114 27.45 -16.40 -15.25
CA SER A 114 28.07 -15.10 -15.54
C SER A 114 27.37 -14.39 -16.70
N GLY A 115 27.03 -15.11 -17.78
CA GLY A 115 26.26 -14.58 -18.90
C GLY A 115 24.85 -14.12 -18.50
N PHE A 116 24.19 -14.85 -17.59
CA PHE A 116 22.91 -14.41 -17.03
C PHE A 116 23.04 -13.16 -16.14
N LEU A 117 24.11 -13.07 -15.35
CA LEU A 117 24.29 -11.99 -14.36
C LEU A 117 24.84 -10.69 -14.95
N PHE A 118 25.68 -10.76 -15.98
CA PHE A 118 26.42 -9.61 -16.53
C PHE A 118 26.19 -9.39 -18.04
N GLY A 119 25.40 -10.24 -18.68
CA GLY A 119 25.16 -10.15 -20.12
C GLY A 119 26.33 -10.70 -20.94
N SER A 120 26.09 -10.91 -22.22
CA SER A 120 27.05 -11.52 -23.16
C SER A 120 27.91 -10.47 -23.88
N THR A 121 27.43 -9.23 -23.98
CA THR A 121 27.88 -8.29 -25.01
C THR A 121 28.92 -7.26 -24.53
N GLY A 122 29.34 -7.31 -23.26
CA GLY A 122 30.46 -6.50 -22.73
C GLY A 122 30.20 -4.99 -22.61
N ASN A 123 28.96 -4.52 -22.82
CA ASN A 123 28.60 -3.11 -22.61
C ASN A 123 28.44 -2.81 -21.12
N GLU A 124 28.97 -1.67 -20.64
CA GLU A 124 28.91 -1.29 -19.21
C GLU A 124 27.47 -1.22 -18.65
N MET A 125 26.52 -0.73 -19.46
CA MET A 125 25.09 -0.70 -19.09
C MET A 125 24.48 -2.11 -18.95
N GLU A 126 24.94 -3.04 -19.77
CA GLU A 126 24.47 -4.43 -19.81
C GLU A 126 25.09 -5.25 -18.67
N ILE A 127 26.30 -4.92 -18.25
CA ILE A 127 26.93 -5.48 -17.04
C ILE A 127 26.10 -5.13 -15.80
N LEU A 128 25.59 -3.90 -15.71
CA LEU A 128 24.78 -3.47 -14.58
C LEU A 128 23.34 -3.99 -14.67
N PHE A 129 22.76 -3.98 -15.87
CA PHE A 129 21.39 -4.41 -16.15
C PHE A 129 21.31 -5.30 -17.40
N PRO A 130 21.62 -6.60 -17.31
CA PRO A 130 21.66 -7.48 -18.48
C PRO A 130 20.30 -7.67 -19.14
N HIS A 131 19.22 -7.64 -18.37
CA HIS A 131 17.85 -7.66 -18.90
C HIS A 131 17.23 -6.26 -19.00
N GLY A 132 18.08 -5.21 -18.93
CA GLY A 132 17.79 -3.79 -19.15
C GLY A 132 16.44 -3.33 -18.64
N GLN A 133 15.43 -3.36 -19.52
CA GLN A 133 14.08 -2.91 -19.24
C GLN A 133 13.42 -3.66 -18.08
N ILE A 134 13.52 -4.99 -18.04
CA ILE A 134 12.80 -5.81 -17.05
C ILE A 134 13.31 -5.51 -15.64
N GLU A 135 14.63 -5.41 -15.48
CA GLU A 135 15.26 -5.13 -14.18
C GLU A 135 14.95 -3.72 -13.69
N LEU A 136 14.99 -2.72 -14.58
CA LEU A 136 14.63 -1.34 -14.25
C LEU A 136 13.17 -1.23 -13.81
N TRP A 137 12.24 -1.87 -14.53
CA TRP A 137 10.84 -1.90 -14.14
C TRP A 137 10.65 -2.60 -12.79
N LEU A 138 11.36 -3.70 -12.54
CA LEU A 138 11.31 -4.42 -11.27
C LEU A 138 11.79 -3.54 -10.12
N ILE A 139 12.94 -2.87 -10.27
CA ILE A 139 13.48 -1.95 -9.26
C ILE A 139 12.51 -0.79 -8.99
N LEU A 140 11.93 -0.22 -10.03
CA LEU A 140 10.96 0.89 -9.91
C LEU A 140 9.69 0.42 -9.19
N ILE A 141 9.07 -0.66 -9.63
CA ILE A 141 7.82 -1.16 -9.04
C ILE A 141 8.04 -1.56 -7.58
N LEU A 142 9.14 -2.27 -7.28
CA LEU A 142 9.40 -2.70 -5.91
C LEU A 142 9.73 -1.52 -4.99
N SER A 143 10.53 -0.55 -5.47
CA SER A 143 10.80 0.67 -4.70
C SER A 143 9.53 1.49 -4.46
N LEU A 144 8.61 1.55 -5.42
CA LEU A 144 7.30 2.21 -5.30
C LEU A 144 6.43 1.55 -4.22
N ILE A 145 6.36 0.21 -4.22
CA ILE A 145 5.61 -0.55 -3.21
C ILE A 145 6.22 -0.31 -1.82
N LEU A 146 7.54 -0.46 -1.67
CA LEU A 146 8.22 -0.23 -0.40
C LEU A 146 8.07 1.21 0.10
N ALA A 147 8.13 2.20 -0.80
CA ALA A 147 7.93 3.61 -0.46
C ALA A 147 6.51 3.87 0.05
N THR A 148 5.52 3.27 -0.60
CA THR A 148 4.12 3.36 -0.20
C THR A 148 3.92 2.77 1.19
N VAL A 149 4.46 1.57 1.44
CA VAL A 149 4.40 0.92 2.77
C VAL A 149 5.13 1.73 3.84
N ALA A 150 6.29 2.32 3.52
CA ALA A 150 7.08 3.12 4.45
C ALA A 150 6.41 4.46 4.80
N THR A 151 5.58 4.99 3.91
CA THR A 151 4.89 6.27 4.11
C THR A 151 3.60 6.13 4.91
N ILE A 152 2.98 4.94 4.93
CA ILE A 152 1.82 4.70 5.79
C ILE A 152 2.25 4.92 7.25
N PRO A 153 1.64 5.90 7.95
CA PRO A 153 1.98 6.15 9.35
C PRO A 153 1.63 4.90 10.15
N ARG A 154 2.65 4.24 10.68
CA ARG A 154 2.44 3.20 11.68
C ARG A 154 1.89 3.89 12.91
N SER A 155 0.63 3.65 13.23
CA SER A 155 0.06 4.00 14.53
C SER A 155 0.86 3.23 15.59
N SER A 156 1.94 3.85 16.05
CA SER A 156 2.67 3.44 17.23
C SER A 156 1.75 3.71 18.41
N ARG A 157 0.89 2.73 18.74
CA ARG A 157 0.28 2.64 20.07
C ARG A 157 1.38 2.28 21.05
N TYR A 158 2.11 3.30 21.53
CA TYR A 158 2.94 3.26 22.72
C TYR A 158 2.86 4.62 23.39
#